data_AF-A0A946ZEN6-F1
#
_entry.id   AF-A0A946ZEN6-F1
#
_cell.length_a   1.000
_cell.length_b   1.000
_cell.length_c   1.000
_cell.angle_alpha   90.00
_cell.angle_beta   90.00
_cell.angle_gamma   90.00
#
_symmetry.space_group_name_H-M   'P 1'
#
loop_
_entity.id
_entity.type
_entity.pdbx_description
1 polymer ?
#
loop_
_entity_poly.entity_id
_entity_poly.type
_entity_poly.pdbx_seq_one_letter_code
_entity_poly.pdbx_strand_id
1 'polypeptide(L)'
;MSYSISILGSGFSSLAASCYLAKMGLDVTIFEKNSDVGGRARQLHKDGFTFDIGPTWYWMPDVFERFFNDFGKKPEDYYHLQKLNPAYSVYFGKHDKITIGDTLDKICSAFEQEEKGSSVPLKKFIGKAKENY
;
A
#
# COMPACT_ATOMS: atom_id res chain seq x y z
N MET A 1 -23.28 0.82 30.42
CA MET A 1 -22.78 2.19 30.18
C MET A 1 -22.38 2.27 28.73
N SER A 2 -22.88 3.26 27.98
CA SER A 2 -22.37 3.55 26.63
C SER A 2 -21.16 4.46 26.80
N TYR A 3 -19.99 4.04 26.33
CA TYR A 3 -18.80 4.88 26.30
C TYR A 3 -18.77 5.62 24.98
N SER A 4 -18.63 6.95 25.04
CA SER A 4 -18.33 7.76 23.87
C SER A 4 -16.81 7.90 23.73
N ILE A 5 -16.28 7.58 22.56
CA ILE A 5 -14.85 7.56 22.26
C ILE A 5 -14.54 8.70 21.29
N SER A 6 -13.60 9.56 21.69
CA SER A 6 -13.07 10.63 20.84
C SER A 6 -11.71 10.24 20.29
N ILE A 7 -11.57 10.23 18.97
CA ILE A 7 -10.31 9.92 18.27
C ILE A 7 -9.82 11.18 17.57
N LEU A 8 -8.56 11.56 17.81
CA LEU A 8 -7.93 12.71 17.19
C LEU A 8 -7.10 12.29 15.97
N GLY A 9 -7.43 12.85 14.82
CA GLY A 9 -6.82 12.56 13.51
C GLY A 9 -7.49 11.40 12.78
N SER A 10 -7.44 11.47 11.44
CA SER A 10 -8.11 10.53 10.53
C SER A 10 -7.13 9.73 9.64
N GLY A 11 -5.94 9.41 10.14
CA GLY A 11 -5.00 8.52 9.45
C GLY A 11 -5.46 7.06 9.45
N PHE A 12 -4.79 6.18 8.68
CA PHE A 12 -5.15 4.76 8.59
C PHE A 12 -5.33 4.06 9.94
N SER A 13 -4.44 4.30 10.91
CA SER A 13 -4.55 3.70 12.24
C SER A 13 -5.80 4.16 12.99
N SER A 14 -6.10 5.46 12.95
CA SER A 14 -7.28 6.04 13.59
C SER A 14 -8.57 5.55 12.94
N LEU A 15 -8.62 5.53 11.60
CA LEU A 15 -9.78 5.03 10.86
C LEU A 15 -10.02 3.55 11.15
N ALA A 16 -8.97 2.72 11.10
CA ALA A 16 -9.08 1.29 11.41
C ALA A 16 -9.56 1.07 12.85
N ALA A 17 -8.96 1.74 13.84
CA ALA A 17 -9.39 1.67 15.24
C ALA A 17 -10.84 2.10 15.42
N SER A 18 -11.26 3.18 14.75
CA SER A 18 -12.63 3.68 14.78
C SER A 18 -13.63 2.64 14.27
N CYS A 19 -13.32 1.96 13.16
CA CYS A 19 -14.16 0.90 12.63
C CYS A 19 -14.33 -0.25 13.62
N TYR A 20 -13.24 -0.74 14.24
CA TYR A 20 -13.34 -1.82 15.23
C TYR A 20 -14.10 -1.41 16.49
N LEU A 21 -13.88 -0.19 17.01
CA LEU A 21 -14.61 0.32 18.16
C LEU A 21 -16.11 0.49 17.85
N ALA A 22 -16.46 0.99 16.66
CA ALA A 22 -17.84 1.07 16.21
C ALA A 22 -18.48 -0.32 16.06
N LYS A 23 -17.74 -1.32 15.54
CA LYS A 23 -18.19 -2.72 15.47
C LYS A 23 -18.45 -3.32 16.85
N MET A 24 -17.78 -2.86 17.90
CA MET A 24 -18.06 -3.23 19.29
C MET A 24 -19.31 -2.55 19.88
N GLY A 25 -20.01 -1.72 19.09
CA GLY A 25 -21.21 -0.99 19.51
C GLY A 25 -20.93 0.28 20.33
N LEU A 26 -19.70 0.80 20.27
CA LEU A 26 -19.32 2.06 20.92
C LEU A 26 -19.67 3.24 20.03
N ASP A 27 -20.00 4.37 20.67
CA ASP A 27 -20.19 5.65 19.98
C ASP A 27 -18.82 6.29 19.75
N VAL A 28 -18.43 6.48 18.49
CA VAL A 28 -17.08 6.93 18.11
C VAL A 28 -17.17 8.21 17.29
N THR A 29 -16.50 9.26 17.77
CA THR A 29 -16.34 10.52 17.03
C THR A 29 -14.88 10.73 16.66
N ILE A 30 -14.62 11.00 15.38
CA ILE A 30 -13.29 11.32 14.85
C ILE A 30 -13.18 12.82 14.63
N PHE A 31 -12.13 13.44 15.15
CA PHE A 31 -11.82 14.85 14.95
C PHE A 31 -10.62 14.98 14.01
N GLU A 32 -10.83 15.52 12.82
CA GLU A 32 -9.78 15.82 11.86
C GLU A 32 -9.63 17.34 11.73
N LYS A 33 -8.38 17.82 11.71
CA LYS A 33 -8.10 19.26 11.58
C LYS A 33 -8.16 19.74 10.14
N ASN A 34 -7.99 18.83 9.18
CA ASN A 34 -8.06 19.12 7.75
C ASN A 34 -9.51 19.03 7.24
N SER A 35 -9.75 19.50 6.02
CA SER A 35 -11.05 19.40 5.34
C SER A 35 -11.45 17.97 4.99
N ASP A 36 -10.47 17.09 4.82
CA ASP A 36 -10.65 15.72 4.32
C ASP A 36 -9.99 14.70 5.23
N VAL A 37 -10.50 13.47 5.19
CA VAL A 37 -9.98 12.33 5.95
C VAL A 37 -8.77 11.68 5.24
N GLY A 38 -8.02 10.85 5.97
CA GLY A 38 -6.92 10.04 5.43
C GLY A 38 -5.54 10.40 5.99
N GLY A 39 -5.44 11.49 6.76
CA GLY A 39 -4.21 11.90 7.43
C GLY A 39 -3.06 12.21 6.45
N ARG A 40 -2.13 11.27 6.27
CA ARG A 40 -1.05 11.41 5.27
C ARG A 40 -1.45 10.99 3.87
N ALA A 41 -2.47 10.13 3.71
CA ALA A 41 -2.97 9.68 2.42
C ALA A 41 -3.92 10.73 1.83
N ARG A 42 -3.36 11.87 1.41
CA ARG A 42 -4.13 13.00 0.87
C ARG A 42 -3.86 13.20 -0.61
N GLN A 43 -4.74 13.96 -1.24
CA GLN A 43 -4.66 14.32 -2.64
C GLN A 43 -4.63 15.84 -2.78
N LEU A 44 -3.84 16.32 -3.75
CA LEU A 44 -3.87 17.68 -4.24
C LEU A 44 -4.55 17.67 -5.61
N HIS A 45 -5.64 18.44 -5.74
CA HIS A 45 -6.33 18.65 -7.00
C HIS A 45 -5.94 20.04 -7.54
N LYS A 46 -5.33 20.09 -8.72
CA LYS A 46 -4.87 21.35 -9.31
C LYS A 46 -4.88 21.28 -10.83
N ASP A 47 -5.48 22.28 -11.47
CA ASP A 47 -5.48 22.46 -12.93
C ASP A 47 -5.96 21.22 -13.71
N GLY A 48 -6.93 20.48 -13.17
CA GLY A 48 -7.46 19.25 -13.76
C GLY A 48 -6.64 17.98 -13.46
N PHE A 49 -5.55 18.09 -12.70
CA PHE A 49 -4.72 16.98 -12.27
C PHE A 49 -4.97 16.60 -10.81
N THR A 50 -4.82 15.32 -10.50
CA THR A 50 -4.83 14.77 -9.14
C THR A 50 -3.43 14.27 -8.81
N PHE A 51 -2.88 14.74 -7.70
CA PHE A 51 -1.58 14.31 -7.18
C PHE A 51 -1.76 13.66 -5.82
N ASP A 52 -1.41 12.38 -5.69
CA ASP A 52 -1.27 11.77 -4.37
C ASP A 52 -0.05 12.38 -3.68
N ILE A 53 -0.28 12.99 -2.51
CA ILE A 53 0.76 13.65 -1.70
C ILE A 53 1.09 12.84 -0.43
N GLY A 54 0.75 11.55 -0.46
CA GLY A 54 0.95 10.58 0.60
C GLY A 54 1.73 9.36 0.11
N PRO A 55 1.55 8.19 0.76
CA PRO A 55 2.09 6.93 0.26
C PRO A 55 1.55 6.61 -1.13
N THR A 56 2.42 6.18 -2.04
CA THR A 56 2.07 5.87 -3.44
C THR A 56 2.18 4.39 -3.78
N TRP A 57 2.67 3.56 -2.85
CA TRP A 57 2.83 2.12 -3.04
C TRP A 57 1.77 1.36 -2.24
N TYR A 58 1.06 0.48 -2.94
CA TYR A 58 0.09 -0.42 -2.33
C TYR A 58 0.77 -1.78 -2.10
N TRP A 59 1.18 -2.03 -0.85
CA TRP A 59 1.86 -3.25 -0.42
C TRP A 59 0.99 -4.04 0.56
N MET A 60 1.24 -5.36 0.62
CA MET A 60 0.53 -6.29 1.51
C MET A 60 -1.00 -6.23 1.32
N PRO A 61 -1.51 -6.58 0.12
CA PRO A 61 -2.95 -6.55 -0.17
C PRO A 61 -3.77 -7.37 0.84
N ASP A 62 -3.19 -8.44 1.37
CA ASP A 62 -3.76 -9.32 2.39
C ASP A 62 -4.11 -8.60 3.70
N VAL A 63 -3.41 -7.53 4.06
CA VAL A 63 -3.72 -6.71 5.24
C VAL A 63 -5.04 -5.97 5.03
N PHE A 64 -5.25 -5.43 3.83
CA PHE A 64 -6.50 -4.75 3.49
C PHE A 64 -7.64 -5.77 3.35
N GLU A 65 -7.42 -6.87 2.64
CA GLU A 65 -8.40 -7.96 2.52
C GLU A 65 -8.87 -8.44 3.90
N ARG A 66 -7.95 -8.69 4.82
CA ARG A 66 -8.27 -9.09 6.20
C ARG A 66 -9.09 -8.01 6.93
N PHE A 67 -8.66 -6.75 6.85
CA PHE A 67 -9.39 -5.65 7.48
C PHE A 67 -10.84 -5.55 6.97
N PHE A 68 -11.06 -5.53 5.65
CA PHE A 68 -12.42 -5.45 5.09
C PHE A 68 -13.25 -6.69 5.42
N ASN A 69 -12.65 -7.88 5.39
CA ASN A 69 -13.33 -9.13 5.70
C ASN A 69 -13.83 -9.19 7.15
N ASP A 70 -13.14 -8.54 8.10
CA ASP A 70 -13.62 -8.42 9.48
C ASP A 70 -14.98 -7.69 9.57
N PHE A 71 -15.37 -6.93 8.55
CA PHE A 71 -16.67 -6.24 8.47
C PHE A 71 -17.59 -6.85 7.42
N GLY A 72 -17.29 -8.06 6.93
CA GLY A 72 -18.07 -8.75 5.89
C GLY A 72 -18.01 -8.04 4.53
N LYS A 73 -16.90 -7.36 4.25
CA LYS A 73 -16.66 -6.60 3.02
C LYS A 73 -15.43 -7.11 2.28
N LYS A 74 -15.28 -6.66 1.04
CA LYS A 74 -14.08 -6.88 0.23
C LYS A 74 -13.53 -5.53 -0.24
N PRO A 75 -12.20 -5.40 -0.46
CA PRO A 75 -11.63 -4.21 -1.08
C PRO A 75 -12.33 -3.83 -2.40
N GLU A 76 -12.71 -4.82 -3.20
CA GLU A 76 -13.37 -4.65 -4.50
C GLU A 76 -14.77 -4.03 -4.41
N ASP A 77 -15.39 -4.02 -3.22
CA ASP A 77 -16.65 -3.31 -2.98
C ASP A 77 -16.46 -1.78 -3.02
N TYR A 78 -15.23 -1.30 -2.87
CA TYR A 78 -14.88 0.12 -2.73
C TYR A 78 -13.94 0.62 -3.82
N TYR A 79 -12.98 -0.20 -4.27
CA TYR A 79 -11.99 0.20 -5.26
C TYR A 79 -11.45 -0.98 -6.06
N HIS A 80 -10.95 -0.70 -7.26
CA HIS A 80 -10.27 -1.69 -8.11
C HIS A 80 -8.77 -1.41 -8.14
N LEU A 81 -7.98 -2.47 -7.92
CA LEU A 81 -6.53 -2.39 -8.01
C LEU A 81 -6.06 -2.83 -9.39
N GLN A 82 -5.24 -2.00 -10.02
CA GLN A 82 -4.54 -2.35 -11.25
C GLN A 82 -3.09 -2.73 -10.90
N LYS A 83 -2.73 -4.00 -11.10
CA LYS A 83 -1.33 -4.43 -10.92
C LYS A 83 -0.46 -3.82 -12.01
N LEU A 84 0.54 -3.04 -11.62
CA LEU A 84 1.50 -2.45 -12.55
C LEU A 84 2.50 -3.51 -13.04
N ASN A 85 2.73 -3.53 -14.35
CA ASN A 85 3.77 -4.32 -14.99
C ASN A 85 4.32 -3.52 -16.19
N PRO A 86 5.60 -3.09 -16.17
CA PRO A 86 6.61 -3.34 -15.13
C PRO A 86 6.27 -2.69 -13.79
N ALA A 87 6.85 -3.20 -12.70
CA ALA A 87 6.60 -2.67 -11.35
C ALA A 87 7.26 -1.30 -11.17
N TYR A 88 8.52 -1.16 -11.57
CA TYR A 88 9.25 0.12 -11.60
C TYR A 88 10.46 0.04 -12.54
N SER A 89 11.11 1.17 -12.77
CA SER A 89 12.41 1.25 -13.45
C SER A 89 13.36 2.13 -12.64
N VAL A 90 14.63 1.73 -12.56
CA VAL A 90 15.70 2.53 -11.97
C VAL A 90 16.53 3.09 -13.11
N TYR A 91 16.68 4.41 -13.18
CA TYR A 91 17.40 5.12 -14.23
C TYR A 91 18.76 5.59 -13.70
N PHE A 92 19.84 5.18 -14.36
CA PHE A 92 21.22 5.63 -14.08
C PHE A 92 21.69 6.70 -15.07
N GLY A 93 21.00 6.83 -16.20
CA GLY A 93 21.23 7.86 -17.21
C GLY A 93 20.07 7.91 -18.21
N LYS A 94 20.17 8.77 -19.24
CA LYS A 94 19.09 8.97 -20.21
C LYS A 94 18.70 7.69 -20.98
N HIS A 95 19.68 6.82 -21.22
CA HIS A 95 19.51 5.56 -21.96
C HIS A 95 19.98 4.35 -21.15
N ASP A 96 20.22 4.55 -19.85
CA ASP A 96 20.71 3.52 -18.94
C ASP A 96 19.68 3.34 -17.82
N LYS A 97 19.01 2.19 -17.85
CA LYS A 97 17.99 1.83 -16.88
C LYS A 97 17.89 0.32 -16.74
N ILE A 98 17.56 -0.11 -15.52
CA ILE A 98 17.06 -1.45 -15.26
C ILE A 98 15.54 -1.39 -15.04
N THR A 99 14.80 -2.28 -15.70
CA THR A 99 13.33 -2.38 -15.55
C THR A 99 12.99 -3.61 -14.73
N ILE A 100 12.26 -3.42 -13.62
CA ILE A 100 11.90 -4.48 -12.69
C ILE A 100 10.47 -4.94 -12.98
N GLY A 101 10.34 -6.22 -13.34
CA GLY A 101 9.04 -6.84 -13.60
C GLY A 101 8.21 -7.12 -12.35
N ASP A 102 7.01 -7.63 -12.55
CA ASP A 102 6.02 -7.89 -11.49
C ASP A 102 6.02 -9.34 -10.95
N THR A 103 6.98 -10.16 -11.40
CA THR A 103 7.19 -11.55 -10.96
C THR A 103 8.67 -11.84 -10.73
N LEU A 104 8.98 -12.75 -9.81
CA LEU A 104 10.36 -13.10 -9.49
C LEU A 104 11.15 -13.56 -10.72
N ASP A 105 10.53 -14.29 -11.65
CA ASP A 105 11.19 -14.74 -12.88
C ASP A 105 11.58 -13.56 -13.77
N LYS A 106 10.69 -12.59 -13.99
CA LYS A 106 11.01 -11.37 -14.76
C LYS A 106 12.11 -10.56 -14.09
N ILE A 107 12.10 -10.47 -12.75
CA ILE A 107 13.15 -9.78 -12.00
C ILE A 107 14.48 -10.53 -12.17
N CYS A 108 14.49 -11.86 -12.07
CA CYS A 108 15.68 -12.66 -12.30
C CYS A 108 16.23 -12.49 -13.73
N SER A 109 15.34 -12.43 -14.74
CA SER A 109 15.75 -12.17 -16.12
C SER A 109 16.39 -10.78 -16.28
N ALA A 110 15.85 -9.75 -15.63
CA ALA A 110 16.44 -8.42 -15.64
C ALA A 110 17.84 -8.42 -15.01
N PHE A 111 18.00 -9.06 -13.85
CA PHE A 111 19.29 -9.19 -13.18
C PHE A 111 20.32 -9.95 -14.04
N GLU A 112 19.92 -11.07 -14.65
CA GLU A 112 20.80 -11.87 -15.52
C GLU A 112 21.27 -11.10 -16.76
N GLN A 113 20.45 -10.18 -17.27
CA GLN A 113 20.80 -9.30 -18.39
C GLN A 113 21.81 -8.22 -17.98
N GLU A 114 21.68 -7.65 -16.77
CA GLU A 114 22.62 -6.66 -16.25
C GLU A 114 23.96 -7.29 -15.86
N GLU A 115 23.94 -8.39 -15.12
CA GLU A 115 25.13 -9.12 -14.71
C GLU A 115 24.89 -10.62 -14.76
N LYS A 116 25.62 -11.31 -15.63
CA LYS A 116 25.50 -12.77 -15.80
C LYS A 116 25.79 -13.50 -14.48
N GLY A 117 24.86 -14.37 -14.07
CA GLY A 117 24.91 -15.14 -12.83
C GLY A 117 24.30 -14.44 -11.62
N SER A 118 23.93 -13.16 -11.70
CA SER A 118 23.37 -12.39 -10.58
C SER A 118 21.96 -12.84 -10.15
N SER A 119 21.24 -13.58 -11.01
CA SER A 119 19.94 -14.15 -10.67
C SER A 119 20.02 -15.20 -9.54
N VAL A 120 21.14 -15.91 -9.42
CA VAL A 120 21.36 -16.95 -8.39
C VAL A 120 21.42 -16.36 -6.97
N PRO A 121 22.29 -15.37 -6.66
CA PRO A 121 22.31 -14.73 -5.34
C PRO A 121 21.01 -14.00 -5.05
N LEU A 122 20.33 -13.41 -6.04
CA LEU A 122 19.01 -12.80 -5.85
C LEU A 122 17.99 -13.83 -5.35
N LYS A 123 17.87 -14.99 -6.00
CA LYS A 123 16.96 -16.06 -5.56
C LYS A 123 17.27 -16.53 -4.14
N LYS A 124 18.56 -16.68 -3.80
CA LYS A 124 19.00 -17.03 -2.45
C LYS A 124 18.59 -15.97 -1.43
N PHE A 125 18.76 -14.69 -1.76
CA PHE A 125 18.36 -13.58 -0.90
C PHE A 125 16.85 -13.54 -0.66
N ILE A 126 16.04 -13.65 -1.73
CA ILE A 126 14.57 -13.67 -1.63
C ILE A 126 14.08 -14.88 -0.83
N GLY A 127 14.70 -16.05 -1.03
CA GLY A 127 14.40 -17.25 -0.24
C GLY A 127 14.61 -17.02 1.27
N LYS A 128 15.74 -16.42 1.65
CA LYS A 128 16.02 -16.06 3.05
C LYS A 128 15.08 -14.98 3.57
N ALA A 129 14.71 -14.00 2.73
CA ALA A 129 13.80 -12.93 3.12
C ALA A 129 12.40 -13.46 3.44
N LYS A 130 11.92 -14.48 2.71
CA LYS A 130 10.63 -15.12 2.96
C LYS A 130 10.50 -15.77 4.34
N GLU A 131 11.60 -16.16 4.98
CA GLU A 131 11.55 -16.74 6.33
C GLU A 131 11.44 -15.67 7.43
N ASN A 132 11.75 -14.40 7.11
CA ASN A 132 11.75 -13.30 8.07
C ASN A 132 10.46 -12.46 8.08
N TYR A 133 9.53 -12.72 7.16
CA TYR A 133 8.26 -12.01 6.97
C TYR A 133 7.12 -13.01 6.80
#